data_AF-A0A1D1UUW9-F1
#
_entry.id   AF-A0A1D1UUW9-F1
#
_cell.length_a   1.000
_cell.length_b   1.000
_cell.length_c   1.000
_cell.angle_alpha   90.00
_cell.angle_beta   90.00
_cell.angle_gamma   90.00
#
_symmetry.space_group_name_H-M   'P 1'
#
loop_
_entity.id
_entity.type
_entity.pdbx_description
1 polymer ?
#
loop_
_entity_poly.entity_id
_entity_poly.type
_entity_poly.pdbx_seq_one_letter_code
_entity_poly.pdbx_strand_id
1 'polypeptide(L)'
;MVALQGFRSLLKIQPCIQRPNNSQTLGLLNQFINYTKVNYNVTYEEPNEFVFTGFTAVLWLAQILHKAGTKEAHSGKLLASQFLNRSFSTPNTAHYYVDEQGERQNRMCIMTFNVASRSFESALLYSREISKDLLPVDGTNMNWATLDGLPPSDHPVCPGASSGTSSGYPPFCTRDSETITSIVVPAVIALVLTIVSTFYVHFRKADRDWWLITRDGTSHDFALVL
;
A
#
# COMPACT_ATOMS: atom_id res chain seq x y z
N MET A 1 -16.15 -11.56 -9.46
CA MET A 1 -15.06 -12.56 -9.59
C MET A 1 -13.79 -11.98 -10.21
N VAL A 2 -13.86 -11.11 -11.21
CA VAL A 2 -12.67 -10.48 -11.86
C VAL A 2 -11.77 -9.72 -10.88
N ALA A 3 -12.35 -8.94 -9.96
CA ALA A 3 -11.57 -8.19 -8.96
C ALA A 3 -10.74 -9.09 -8.03
N LEU A 4 -11.24 -10.28 -7.68
CA LEU A 4 -10.53 -11.22 -6.80
C LEU A 4 -9.28 -11.82 -7.47
N GLN A 5 -9.34 -12.04 -8.79
CA GLN A 5 -8.21 -12.53 -9.57
C GLN A 5 -7.07 -11.51 -9.63
N GLY A 6 -7.37 -10.21 -9.61
CA GLY A 6 -6.36 -9.15 -9.62
C GLY A 6 -5.43 -9.18 -8.39
N PHE A 7 -5.90 -9.69 -7.24
CA PHE A 7 -5.07 -9.81 -6.03
C PHE A 7 -3.91 -10.80 -6.18
N ARG A 8 -3.96 -11.73 -7.13
CA ARG A 8 -2.84 -12.65 -7.44
C ARG A 8 -1.60 -11.92 -7.95
N SER A 9 -1.75 -10.71 -8.50
CA SER A 9 -0.62 -9.88 -8.91
C SER A 9 -0.03 -9.06 -7.77
N LEU A 10 -0.66 -9.07 -6.58
CA LEU A 10 -0.17 -8.36 -5.42
C LEU A 10 0.73 -9.27 -4.59
N LEU A 11 1.96 -8.81 -4.38
CA LEU A 11 2.86 -9.37 -3.38
C LEU A 11 2.81 -8.51 -2.13
N LYS A 12 2.78 -9.17 -0.97
CA LYS A 12 2.90 -8.50 0.32
C LYS A 12 4.21 -8.90 0.96
N ILE A 13 5.07 -7.91 1.25
CA ILE A 13 6.29 -8.12 2.01
C ILE A 13 6.03 -7.68 3.45
N GLN A 14 6.24 -8.57 4.41
CA GLN A 14 6.09 -8.24 5.83
C GLN A 14 7.04 -9.10 6.67
N PRO A 15 7.35 -8.70 7.91
CA PRO A 15 7.97 -9.62 8.86
C PRO A 15 7.15 -10.91 8.93
N CYS A 16 7.84 -12.04 8.94
CA CYS A 16 7.18 -13.32 9.13
C CYS A 16 6.51 -13.32 10.51
N ILE A 17 5.19 -13.24 10.52
CA ILE A 17 4.40 -13.38 11.75
C ILE A 17 4.46 -14.85 12.13
N GLN A 18 5.52 -15.24 12.84
CA GLN A 18 5.49 -16.45 13.63
C GLN A 18 4.60 -16.15 14.82
N ARG A 19 3.29 -16.38 14.67
CA ARG A 19 2.45 -16.50 15.85
C ARG A 19 3.11 -17.57 16.72
N PRO A 20 3.34 -17.30 18.01
CA PRO A 20 3.91 -18.29 18.88
C PRO A 20 2.95 -19.48 18.97
N ASN A 21 3.18 -20.50 18.15
CA ASN A 21 2.46 -21.77 18.21
C ASN A 21 3.06 -22.71 19.26
N ASN A 22 4.19 -22.32 19.88
CA ASN A 22 4.72 -23.02 21.04
C ASN A 22 3.88 -22.64 22.28
N SER A 23 3.33 -23.66 22.94
CA SER A 23 2.57 -23.52 24.19
C SER A 23 3.36 -22.77 25.27
N GLN A 24 4.69 -22.87 25.28
CA GLN A 24 5.56 -22.17 26.22
C GLN A 24 5.56 -20.66 25.98
N THR A 25 5.63 -20.22 24.72
CA THR A 25 5.61 -18.79 24.40
C THR A 25 4.24 -18.18 24.67
N LEU A 26 3.15 -18.90 24.37
CA LEU A 26 1.79 -18.48 24.75
C LEU A 26 1.65 -18.34 26.28
N GLY A 27 2.20 -19.30 27.04
CA GLY A 27 2.25 -19.21 28.49
C GLY A 27 2.99 -17.97 28.99
N LEU A 28 4.13 -17.64 28.39
CA LEU A 28 4.89 -16.43 28.70
C LEU A 28 4.11 -15.14 28.40
N LEU A 29 3.42 -15.06 27.25
CA LEU A 29 2.59 -13.90 26.91
C LEU A 29 1.46 -13.69 27.92
N ASN A 30 0.79 -14.77 28.33
CA ASN A 30 -0.24 -14.72 29.38
C ASN A 30 0.33 -14.27 30.73
N GLN A 31 1.56 -14.66 31.05
CA GLN A 31 2.24 -14.17 32.25
C GLN A 31 2.50 -12.66 32.17
N PHE A 32 2.91 -12.12 31.01
CA PHE A 32 3.06 -10.68 30.85
C PHE A 32 1.74 -9.94 31.10
N ILE A 33 0.65 -10.39 30.46
CA ILE A 33 -0.68 -9.78 30.63
C ILE A 33 -1.10 -9.77 32.11
N ASN A 34 -0.97 -10.92 32.78
CA ASN A 34 -1.33 -11.05 34.19
C ASN A 34 -0.43 -10.20 35.10
N TYR A 35 0.87 -10.19 34.86
CA TYR A 35 1.83 -9.43 35.66
C TYR A 35 1.58 -7.93 35.55
N THR A 36 1.31 -7.41 34.35
CA THR A 36 1.04 -5.98 34.17
C THR A 36 -0.30 -5.57 34.74
N LYS A 37 -1.31 -6.45 34.66
CA LYS A 37 -2.61 -6.21 35.29
C LYS A 37 -2.47 -6.12 36.81
N VAL A 38 -1.76 -7.05 37.43
CA VAL A 38 -1.62 -7.13 38.89
C VAL A 38 -0.74 -6.01 39.44
N ASN A 39 0.41 -5.74 38.82
CA ASN A 39 1.42 -4.84 39.41
C ASN A 39 1.33 -3.39 38.91
N TYR A 40 0.79 -3.16 37.72
CA TYR A 40 0.75 -1.83 37.10
C TYR A 40 -0.67 -1.37 36.75
N ASN A 41 -1.70 -2.20 36.99
CA ASN A 41 -3.08 -1.92 36.62
C ASN A 41 -3.26 -1.60 35.11
N VAL A 42 -2.45 -2.25 34.25
CA VAL A 42 -2.51 -2.10 32.79
C VAL A 42 -2.93 -3.40 32.14
N THR A 43 -3.95 -3.33 31.28
CA THR A 43 -4.48 -4.45 30.52
C THR A 43 -4.29 -4.25 29.03
N TYR A 44 -3.88 -5.30 28.33
CA TYR A 44 -3.83 -5.38 26.87
C TYR A 44 -4.26 -6.78 26.43
N GLU A 45 -4.86 -6.89 25.25
CA GLU A 45 -5.33 -8.17 24.69
C GLU A 45 -4.15 -9.04 24.27
N GLU A 46 -3.11 -8.43 23.69
CA GLU A 46 -1.85 -9.09 23.31
C GLU A 46 -0.66 -8.21 23.70
N PRO A 47 0.44 -8.78 24.23
CA PRO A 47 1.64 -8.00 24.51
C PRO A 47 2.20 -7.38 23.22
N ASN A 48 2.50 -6.09 23.28
CA ASN A 48 3.17 -5.38 22.19
C ASN A 48 4.54 -6.04 21.89
N GLU A 49 4.95 -6.08 20.62
CA GLU A 49 6.24 -6.60 20.18
C GLU A 49 7.46 -6.01 20.91
N PHE A 50 7.37 -4.76 21.39
CA PHE A 50 8.42 -4.11 22.16
C PHE A 50 8.60 -4.72 23.54
N VAL A 51 7.51 -5.16 24.19
CA VAL A 51 7.57 -5.84 25.49
C VAL A 51 8.31 -7.17 25.32
N PHE A 52 7.93 -7.93 24.31
CA PHE A 52 8.56 -9.21 24.01
C PHE A 52 10.03 -9.04 23.61
N THR A 53 10.35 -8.03 22.81
CA THR A 53 11.72 -7.73 22.37
C THR A 53 12.59 -7.28 23.53
N GLY A 54 12.08 -6.42 24.42
CA GLY A 54 12.80 -5.98 25.62
C GLY A 54 13.10 -7.14 26.57
N PHE A 55 12.11 -7.99 26.84
CA PHE A 55 12.31 -9.22 27.62
C PHE A 55 13.38 -10.12 27.00
N THR A 56 13.31 -10.33 25.69
CA THR A 56 14.25 -11.17 24.95
C THR A 56 15.67 -10.60 24.99
N ALA A 57 15.83 -9.28 24.88
CA ALA A 57 17.14 -8.61 24.97
C ALA A 57 17.80 -8.82 26.34
N VAL A 58 17.02 -8.78 27.43
CA VAL A 58 17.52 -9.09 28.79
C VAL A 58 17.98 -10.54 28.88
N LEU A 59 17.25 -11.48 28.30
CA LEU A 59 17.67 -12.89 28.26
C LEU A 59 18.98 -13.07 27.49
N TRP A 60 19.16 -12.40 26.35
CA TRP A 60 20.41 -12.48 25.59
C TRP A 60 21.59 -11.89 26.36
N LEU A 61 21.37 -10.76 27.04
CA LEU A 61 22.37 -10.19 27.93
C LEU A 61 22.77 -11.18 29.03
N ALA A 62 21.80 -11.84 29.66
CA ALA A 62 22.08 -12.87 30.67
C ALA A 62 22.89 -14.04 30.09
N GLN A 63 22.54 -14.51 28.88
CA GLN A 63 23.30 -15.57 28.18
C GLN A 63 24.74 -15.15 27.86
N ILE A 64 24.95 -13.89 27.49
CA ILE A 64 26.28 -13.36 27.20
C ILE A 64 27.08 -13.21 28.49
N LEU A 65 26.50 -12.61 29.53
CA LEU A 65 27.16 -12.44 30.82
C LEU A 65 27.54 -13.79 31.45
N HIS A 66 26.70 -14.81 31.30
CA HIS A 66 27.01 -16.16 31.76
C HIS A 66 28.25 -16.77 31.07
N LYS A 67 28.50 -16.41 29.81
CA LYS A 67 29.65 -16.88 29.03
C LYS A 67 30.86 -15.93 29.13
N ALA A 68 30.64 -14.68 29.51
CA ALA A 68 31.67 -13.66 29.61
C ALA A 68 32.57 -13.94 30.82
N GLY A 69 33.88 -13.77 30.62
CA GLY A 69 34.81 -13.70 31.75
C GLY A 69 34.66 -12.38 32.51
N THR A 70 35.37 -12.27 33.63
CA THR A 70 35.35 -11.06 34.47
C THR A 70 35.80 -9.81 33.71
N LYS A 71 36.76 -9.93 32.79
CA LYS A 71 37.27 -8.79 32.01
C LYS A 71 36.26 -8.30 30.97
N GLU A 72 35.56 -9.22 30.31
CA GLU A 72 34.55 -8.92 29.30
C GLU A 72 33.30 -8.29 29.94
N ALA A 73 32.90 -8.77 31.13
CA ALA A 73 31.75 -8.25 31.86
C ALA A 73 31.90 -6.77 32.26
N HIS A 74 33.14 -6.30 32.48
CA HIS A 74 33.43 -4.91 32.85
C HIS A 74 33.73 -3.98 31.67
N SER A 75 33.77 -4.50 30.43
CA SER A 75 34.03 -3.71 29.24
C SER A 75 32.84 -3.70 28.30
N GLY A 76 32.14 -2.57 28.21
CA GLY A 76 30.97 -2.43 27.34
C GLY A 76 31.27 -2.76 25.88
N LYS A 77 32.47 -2.43 25.38
CA LYS A 77 32.89 -2.76 24.01
C LYS A 77 33.06 -4.27 23.81
N LEU A 78 33.74 -4.95 24.74
CA LEU A 78 33.93 -6.40 24.66
C LEU A 78 32.59 -7.12 24.81
N LEU A 79 31.74 -6.67 25.74
CA LEU A 79 30.42 -7.23 25.96
C LEU A 79 29.51 -7.05 24.73
N ALA A 80 29.48 -5.85 24.14
CA ALA A 80 28.71 -5.58 22.93
C ALA A 80 29.18 -6.43 21.75
N SER A 81 30.49 -6.66 21.60
CA SER A 81 31.02 -7.51 20.53
C SER A 81 30.53 -8.96 20.62
N GLN A 82 30.12 -9.44 21.79
CA GLN A 82 29.55 -10.79 21.98
C GLN A 82 28.13 -10.94 21.42
N PHE A 83 27.45 -9.83 21.10
CA PHE A 83 26.14 -9.83 20.46
C PHE A 83 26.19 -9.97 18.94
N LEU A 84 27.28 -9.52 18.31
CA LEU A 84 27.37 -9.37 16.85
C LEU A 84 27.53 -10.71 16.13
N ASN A 85 26.96 -10.80 14.92
CA ASN A 85 27.04 -11.96 14.03
C ASN A 85 26.69 -13.29 14.74
N ARG A 86 25.57 -13.29 15.47
CA ARG A 86 25.20 -14.38 16.35
C ARG A 86 23.70 -14.64 16.40
N SER A 87 23.36 -15.92 16.41
CA SER A 87 22.01 -16.40 16.70
C SER A 87 21.79 -16.64 18.18
N PHE A 88 20.61 -16.26 18.64
CA PHE A 88 20.11 -16.50 19.99
C PHE A 88 18.87 -17.37 19.92
N SER A 89 18.84 -18.35 20.81
CA SER A 89 17.69 -19.23 21.02
C SER A 89 17.41 -19.30 22.51
N THR A 90 16.16 -19.12 22.88
CA THR A 90 15.70 -19.44 24.24
C THR A 90 14.46 -20.34 24.11
N PRO A 91 14.19 -21.24 25.08
CA PRO A 91 13.06 -22.18 24.97
C PRO A 91 11.71 -21.49 24.72
N ASN A 92 11.54 -20.28 25.25
CA ASN A 92 10.26 -19.56 25.23
C ASN A 92 10.22 -18.44 24.18
N THR A 93 11.29 -18.21 23.40
CA THR A 93 11.34 -17.16 22.38
C THR A 93 11.62 -17.73 21.00
N ALA A 94 11.26 -16.98 19.96
CA ALA A 94 11.68 -17.31 18.60
C ALA A 94 13.22 -17.29 18.47
N HIS A 95 13.71 -17.90 17.40
CA HIS A 95 15.10 -17.78 16.97
C HIS A 95 15.35 -16.40 16.39
N TYR A 96 16.41 -15.76 16.85
CA TYR A 96 16.76 -14.41 16.43
C TYR A 96 18.24 -14.33 16.08
N TYR A 97 18.56 -13.55 15.05
CA TYR A 97 19.93 -13.33 14.60
C TYR A 97 20.25 -11.84 14.69
N VAL A 98 21.42 -11.52 15.23
CA VAL A 98 22.00 -10.17 15.24
C VAL A 98 23.18 -10.19 14.29
N ASP A 99 23.21 -9.25 13.34
CA ASP A 99 24.24 -9.20 12.33
C ASP A 99 25.54 -8.53 12.82
N GLU A 100 26.49 -8.38 11.91
CA GLU A 100 27.78 -7.78 12.18
C GLU A 100 27.71 -6.27 12.50
N GLN A 101 26.62 -5.59 12.16
CA GLN A 101 26.36 -4.18 12.50
C GLN A 101 25.64 -4.04 13.84
N GLY A 102 25.15 -5.14 14.43
CA GLY A 102 24.40 -5.14 15.68
C GLY A 102 22.91 -4.95 15.49
N GLU A 103 22.42 -5.09 14.27
CA GLU A 103 21.00 -5.02 13.96
C GLU A 103 20.36 -6.40 14.10
N ARG A 104 19.22 -6.45 14.78
CA ARG A 104 18.40 -7.66 14.80
C ARG A 104 17.79 -7.84 13.42
N GLN A 105 18.11 -8.97 12.80
CA GLN A 105 17.59 -9.34 11.50
C GLN A 105 16.26 -10.08 11.66
N ASN A 106 15.16 -9.43 11.28
CA ASN A 106 13.86 -10.06 11.23
C ASN A 106 13.73 -10.89 9.96
N ARG A 107 13.14 -12.08 10.09
CA ARG A 107 12.76 -12.89 8.93
C ARG A 107 11.65 -12.18 8.17
N MET A 108 11.80 -12.03 6.86
CA MET A 108 10.81 -11.39 6.01
C MET A 108 10.12 -12.46 5.17
N CYS A 109 8.80 -12.36 5.08
CA CYS A 109 7.96 -13.25 4.30
C CYS A 109 7.39 -12.47 3.12
N ILE A 110 7.55 -13.02 1.93
CA ILE A 110 6.86 -12.56 0.73
C ILE A 110 5.64 -13.44 0.57
N MET A 111 4.48 -12.81 0.64
CA MET A 111 3.19 -13.48 0.59
C MET A 111 2.52 -13.26 -0.75
N THR A 112 1.89 -14.31 -1.26
CA THR A 112 1.05 -14.30 -2.46
C THR A 112 -0.41 -14.49 -2.08
N PHE A 113 -1.33 -13.93 -2.86
CA PHE A 113 -2.75 -14.13 -2.62
C PHE A 113 -3.21 -15.48 -3.18
N ASN A 114 -3.74 -16.34 -2.30
CA ASN A 114 -4.38 -17.59 -2.68
C ASN A 114 -5.88 -17.35 -2.89
N VAL A 115 -6.35 -17.55 -4.13
CA VAL A 115 -7.75 -17.29 -4.50
C VAL A 115 -8.72 -18.29 -3.85
N ALA A 116 -8.28 -19.53 -3.62
CA ALA A 116 -9.12 -20.57 -3.02
C ALA A 116 -9.36 -20.29 -1.53
N SER A 117 -8.29 -19.99 -0.78
CA SER A 117 -8.39 -19.63 0.65
C SER A 117 -8.82 -18.18 0.88
N ARG A 118 -8.78 -17.34 -0.16
CA ARG A 118 -9.03 -15.88 -0.12
C ARG A 118 -8.14 -15.17 0.89
N SER A 119 -6.90 -15.62 1.03
CA SER A 119 -5.96 -15.10 2.02
C SER A 119 -4.55 -14.98 1.43
N PHE A 120 -3.73 -14.15 2.07
CA PHE A 120 -2.30 -14.07 1.74
C PHE A 120 -1.56 -15.20 2.46
N GLU A 121 -0.78 -15.95 1.70
CA GLU A 121 0.01 -17.09 2.19
C GLU A 121 1.49 -16.86 1.88
N SER A 122 2.38 -17.24 2.80
CA SER A 122 3.82 -17.07 2.64
C SER A 122 4.36 -17.97 1.53
N ALA A 123 4.92 -17.39 0.48
CA ALA A 123 5.49 -18.14 -0.63
C ALA A 123 7.03 -18.15 -0.61
N LEU A 124 7.65 -17.04 -0.20
CA LEU A 124 9.10 -16.96 -0.02
C LEU A 124 9.46 -16.46 1.38
N LEU A 125 10.60 -16.94 1.86
CA LEU A 125 11.24 -16.56 3.11
C LEU A 125 12.59 -15.94 2.82
N TYR A 126 12.85 -14.76 3.38
CA TYR A 126 14.16 -14.16 3.47
C TYR A 126 14.65 -14.19 4.91
N SER A 127 15.84 -14.74 5.15
CA SER A 127 16.43 -14.83 6.47
C SER A 127 17.95 -14.80 6.38
N ARG A 128 18.56 -13.64 6.70
CA ARG A 128 20.03 -13.47 6.71
C ARG A 128 20.78 -14.51 7.55
N GLU A 129 20.12 -15.08 8.56
CA GLU A 129 20.63 -16.18 9.38
C GLU A 129 20.90 -17.46 8.57
N ILE A 130 20.02 -17.76 7.60
CA ILE A 130 20.01 -19.03 6.87
C ILE A 130 20.64 -18.85 5.48
N SER A 131 20.20 -17.83 4.75
CA SER A 131 20.68 -17.52 3.41
C SER A 131 20.48 -16.03 3.08
N LYS A 132 21.34 -15.50 2.21
CA LYS A 132 21.14 -14.18 1.60
C LYS A 132 20.18 -14.22 0.39
N ASP A 133 19.68 -15.40 0.06
CA ASP A 133 18.73 -15.63 -1.03
C ASP A 133 17.29 -15.76 -0.51
N LEU A 134 16.34 -15.58 -1.42
CA LEU A 134 14.94 -15.88 -1.17
C LEU A 134 14.71 -17.39 -1.25
N LEU A 135 14.25 -17.98 -0.15
CA LEU A 135 13.98 -19.41 -0.02
C LEU A 135 12.49 -19.68 -0.25
N PRO A 136 12.12 -20.68 -1.06
CA PRO A 136 10.73 -21.09 -1.19
C PRO A 136 10.20 -21.67 0.13
N VAL A 137 8.94 -21.40 0.43
CA VAL A 137 8.22 -22.04 1.54
C VAL A 137 7.50 -23.27 1.00
N ASP A 138 7.78 -24.43 1.60
CA ASP A 138 7.23 -25.71 1.16
C ASP A 138 5.70 -25.68 1.02
N GLY A 139 5.22 -26.21 -0.11
CA GLY A 139 3.78 -26.32 -0.40
C GLY A 139 3.13 -25.03 -0.91
N THR A 140 3.87 -23.93 -1.06
CA THR A 140 3.33 -22.66 -1.58
C THR A 140 4.08 -22.21 -2.82
N ASN A 141 3.38 -22.07 -3.94
CA ASN A 141 3.94 -21.52 -5.18
C ASN A 141 3.37 -20.13 -5.44
N MET A 142 4.23 -19.19 -5.84
CA MET A 142 3.75 -17.89 -6.35
C MET A 142 3.01 -18.11 -7.66
N ASN A 143 1.80 -17.58 -7.75
CA ASN A 143 0.93 -17.75 -8.89
C ASN A 143 0.47 -16.39 -9.43
N TRP A 144 1.09 -15.97 -10.53
CA TRP A 144 0.83 -14.69 -11.16
C TRP A 144 -0.46 -14.74 -12.00
N ALA A 145 -1.23 -13.65 -12.02
CA ALA A 145 -2.43 -13.52 -12.87
C ALA A 145 -2.09 -13.10 -14.31
N THR A 146 -1.09 -13.75 -14.89
CA THR A 146 -0.65 -13.60 -16.28
C THR A 146 -1.01 -14.86 -17.06
N LEU A 147 -1.06 -14.76 -18.40
CA LEU A 147 -1.43 -15.89 -19.26
C LEU A 147 -0.39 -17.02 -19.21
N ASP A 148 0.87 -16.68 -18.98
CA ASP A 148 2.01 -17.58 -18.86
C ASP A 148 2.32 -18.00 -17.41
N GLY A 149 1.61 -17.42 -16.44
CA GLY A 149 1.84 -17.66 -15.00
C GLY A 149 3.17 -17.10 -14.48
N LEU A 150 3.83 -16.24 -15.26
CA LEU A 150 5.10 -15.60 -14.92
C LEU A 150 4.89 -14.22 -14.30
N PRO A 151 5.87 -13.69 -13.53
CA PRO A 151 5.79 -12.33 -13.02
C PRO A 151 5.61 -11.33 -14.16
N PRO A 152 4.79 -10.28 -13.97
CA PRO A 152 4.69 -9.22 -14.94
C PRO A 152 6.06 -8.54 -15.10
N SER A 153 6.31 -7.98 -16.29
CA SER A 153 7.48 -7.13 -16.49
C SER A 153 7.46 -5.95 -15.53
N ASP A 154 8.65 -5.57 -15.08
CA ASP A 154 8.93 -4.35 -14.30
C ASP A 154 8.65 -3.06 -15.08
N HIS A 155 8.39 -3.16 -16.40
CA HIS A 155 8.04 -2.05 -17.26
C HIS A 155 6.61 -2.20 -17.82
N PRO A 156 5.81 -1.11 -17.87
CA PRO A 156 4.51 -1.16 -18.50
C PRO A 156 4.66 -1.38 -20.01
N VAL A 157 3.98 -2.39 -20.53
CA VAL A 157 3.88 -2.61 -21.98
C VAL A 157 2.88 -1.61 -22.55
N CYS A 158 3.36 -0.55 -23.21
CA CYS A 158 2.48 0.39 -23.92
C CYS A 158 2.10 -0.20 -25.30
N PRO A 159 0.82 -0.49 -25.59
CA PRO A 159 0.41 -0.91 -26.93
C PRO A 159 0.63 0.25 -27.91
N GLY A 160 1.59 0.11 -28.83
CA GLY A 160 1.87 1.09 -29.88
C GLY A 160 3.26 1.74 -29.82
N ALA A 161 4.03 1.55 -28.73
CA ALA A 161 5.45 1.90 -28.74
C ALA A 161 6.18 0.85 -29.59
N SER A 162 6.46 1.16 -30.86
CA SER A 162 7.27 0.31 -31.72
C SER A 162 8.58 -0.01 -30.99
N SER A 163 8.79 -1.29 -30.72
CA SER A 163 10.03 -1.85 -30.23
C SER A 163 11.20 -1.38 -31.09
N GLY A 164 11.95 -0.36 -30.66
CA GLY A 164 12.97 0.20 -31.54
C GLY A 164 13.88 1.31 -31.06
N THR A 165 13.73 1.86 -29.84
CA THR A 165 14.72 2.84 -29.35
C THR A 165 15.40 2.35 -28.09
N SER A 166 16.63 1.89 -28.29
CA SER A 166 17.69 1.60 -27.33
C SER A 166 18.16 2.84 -26.57
N SER A 167 17.24 3.62 -26.02
CA SER A 167 17.56 4.65 -25.04
C SER A 167 16.90 4.20 -23.74
N GLY A 168 17.70 3.97 -22.69
CA GLY A 168 17.30 3.39 -21.41
C GLY A 168 16.36 4.27 -20.55
N TYR A 169 15.38 4.90 -21.17
CA TYR A 169 14.31 5.62 -20.50
C TYR A 169 12.99 4.88 -20.75
N PRO A 170 12.18 4.64 -19.71
CA PRO A 170 10.89 3.99 -19.89
C PRO A 170 10.02 4.87 -20.79
N PRO A 171 9.36 4.31 -21.83
CA PRO A 171 8.40 5.06 -22.60
C PRO A 171 7.26 5.46 -21.67
N PHE A 172 7.14 6.75 -21.37
CA PHE A 172 5.93 7.27 -20.76
C PHE A 172 4.79 6.93 -21.73
N CYS A 173 3.80 6.15 -21.30
CA CYS A 173 2.61 5.93 -22.10
C CYS A 173 1.86 7.27 -22.19
N THR A 174 2.24 8.12 -23.15
CA THR A 174 1.52 9.34 -23.47
C THR A 174 0.23 8.90 -24.13
N ARG A 175 -0.87 9.01 -23.40
CA ARG A 175 -2.20 8.97 -24.01
C ARG A 175 -2.23 10.14 -24.99
N ASP A 176 -2.31 9.86 -26.29
CA ASP A 176 -2.34 10.87 -27.35
C ASP A 176 -3.42 11.93 -27.04
N SER A 177 -2.97 13.02 -26.42
CA SER A 177 -3.79 14.16 -26.03
C SER A 177 -4.14 15.03 -27.24
N GLU A 178 -3.53 14.76 -28.40
CA GLU A 178 -3.61 15.62 -29.58
C GLU A 178 -4.94 15.48 -30.34
N THR A 179 -5.61 14.34 -30.25
CA THR A 179 -6.92 14.14 -30.92
C THR A 179 -8.08 14.79 -30.19
N ILE A 180 -8.02 14.91 -28.85
CA ILE A 180 -9.10 15.51 -28.06
C ILE A 180 -9.07 17.04 -28.17
N THR A 181 -7.89 17.67 -28.17
CA THR A 181 -7.77 19.13 -28.33
C THR A 181 -8.13 19.61 -29.73
N SER A 182 -7.88 18.82 -30.77
CA SER A 182 -8.14 19.21 -32.17
C SER A 182 -9.64 19.33 -32.51
N ILE A 183 -10.52 18.51 -31.90
CA ILE A 183 -11.96 18.47 -32.25
C ILE A 183 -12.79 19.32 -31.29
N VAL A 184 -12.47 19.32 -30.00
CA VAL A 184 -13.31 19.96 -28.97
C VAL A 184 -13.23 21.49 -29.06
N VAL A 185 -12.03 22.04 -29.30
CA VAL A 185 -11.80 23.49 -29.36
C VAL A 185 -12.59 24.16 -30.49
N PRO A 186 -12.53 23.71 -31.77
CA PRO A 186 -13.31 24.34 -32.84
C PRO A 186 -14.83 24.17 -32.66
N ALA A 187 -15.29 23.05 -32.08
CA ALA A 187 -16.71 22.84 -31.81
C ALA A 187 -17.27 23.84 -30.77
N VAL A 188 -16.51 24.12 -29.71
CA VAL A 188 -16.88 25.11 -28.69
C VAL A 188 -16.88 26.53 -29.27
N ILE A 189 -15.87 26.87 -30.08
CA ILE A 189 -15.81 28.19 -30.75
C ILE A 189 -17.01 28.37 -31.70
N ALA A 190 -17.35 27.35 -32.49
CA ALA A 190 -18.52 27.40 -33.37
C ALA A 190 -19.82 27.61 -32.59
N LEU A 191 -20.01 26.93 -31.45
CA LEU A 191 -21.18 27.11 -30.59
C LEU A 191 -21.27 28.53 -30.02
N VAL A 192 -20.16 29.11 -29.56
CA VAL A 192 -20.15 30.48 -29.03
C VAL A 192 -20.49 31.48 -30.13
N LEU A 193 -19.97 31.30 -31.34
CA LEU A 193 -20.26 32.18 -32.47
C LEU A 193 -21.75 32.12 -32.89
N THR A 194 -22.39 30.95 -32.85
CA THR A 194 -23.83 30.85 -33.15
C THR A 194 -24.69 31.52 -32.08
N ILE A 195 -24.34 31.41 -30.81
CA ILE A 195 -25.04 32.10 -29.71
C ILE A 195 -24.88 33.62 -29.85
N VAL A 196 -23.67 34.11 -30.09
CA VAL A 196 -23.43 35.55 -30.26
C VAL A 196 -24.17 36.09 -31.50
N SER A 197 -24.17 35.36 -32.62
CA SER A 197 -24.88 35.78 -33.84
C SER A 197 -26.39 35.82 -33.62
N THR A 198 -26.96 34.82 -32.95
CA THR A 198 -28.41 34.77 -32.66
C THR A 198 -28.81 35.88 -31.71
N PHE A 199 -28.02 36.13 -30.65
CA PHE A 199 -28.23 37.24 -29.73
C PHE A 199 -28.14 38.60 -30.44
N TYR A 200 -27.13 38.79 -31.29
CA TYR A 200 -26.95 40.03 -32.06
C TYR A 200 -28.13 40.30 -33.01
N VAL A 201 -28.60 39.29 -33.73
CA VAL A 201 -29.78 39.43 -34.61
C VAL A 201 -31.04 39.71 -33.80
N HIS A 202 -31.21 39.07 -32.64
CA HIS A 202 -32.40 39.27 -31.81
C HIS A 202 -32.45 40.67 -31.20
N PHE A 203 -31.34 41.16 -30.67
CA PHE A 203 -31.23 42.53 -30.14
C PHE A 203 -31.38 43.57 -31.24
N ARG A 204 -30.80 43.36 -32.42
CA ARG A 204 -30.94 44.31 -33.53
C ARG A 204 -32.37 44.37 -34.09
N LYS A 205 -33.15 43.29 -33.97
CA LYS A 205 -34.59 43.32 -34.27
C LYS A 205 -35.37 44.06 -33.18
N ALA A 206 -35.07 43.83 -31.90
CA ALA A 206 -35.68 44.56 -30.80
C ALA A 206 -35.46 46.08 -30.90
N ASP A 207 -34.29 46.52 -31.38
CA ASP A 207 -33.96 47.93 -31.62
C ASP A 207 -34.59 48.53 -32.89
N ARG A 208 -35.22 47.74 -33.77
CA ARG A 208 -36.00 48.27 -34.91
C ARG A 208 -37.48 48.46 -34.60
N ASP A 209 -38.00 47.74 -33.61
CA ASP A 209 -39.44 47.69 -33.32
C ASP A 209 -39.83 48.39 -32.01
N TRP A 210 -38.88 49.03 -31.29
CA TRP A 210 -39.14 49.70 -30.00
C TRP A 210 -40.10 50.90 -30.08
N TRP A 211 -40.34 51.46 -31.27
CA TRP A 211 -41.34 52.53 -31.48
C TRP A 211 -42.73 52.02 -31.87
N LEU A 212 -42.92 50.71 -32.11
CA LEU A 212 -44.24 50.11 -32.35
C LEU A 212 -44.92 49.80 -31.00
N ILE A 213 -45.22 50.87 -30.26
CA ILE A 213 -46.28 50.84 -29.24
C ILE A 213 -47.59 50.83 -30.03
N THR A 214 -48.27 49.69 -30.11
CA THR A 214 -49.67 49.62 -30.53
C THR A 214 -50.50 50.47 -29.57
N ARG A 215 -50.80 51.68 -30.00
CA ARG A 215 -51.67 52.64 -29.33
C ARG A 215 -53.08 52.47 -29.90
N ASP A 216 -53.83 51.52 -29.36
CA ASP A 216 -55.28 51.53 -29.45
C ASP A 216 -55.86 51.39 -28.04
N GLY A 217 -55.91 52.54 -27.38
CA GLY A 217 -56.89 52.80 -26.33
C GLY A 217 -58.05 53.57 -26.94
N THR A 218 -59.20 52.90 -27.10
CA THR A 218 -60.50 53.57 -27.06
C THR A 218 -61.34 52.88 -26.00
N SER A 219 -61.57 53.64 -24.94
CA SER A 219 -62.42 53.33 -23.81
C SER A 219 -63.90 53.48 -24.17
N HIS A 220 -64.72 52.70 -23.48
CA HIS A 220 -66.11 52.93 -23.11
C HIS A 220 -67.19 52.88 -24.20
N ASP A 221 -68.09 51.90 -24.07
CA ASP A 221 -69.51 52.21 -23.86
C ASP A 221 -70.19 51.13 -23.00
N PHE A 222 -70.88 51.60 -21.96
CA PHE A 222 -71.86 50.89 -21.15
C PHE A 222 -73.23 51.00 -21.85
N ALA A 223 -73.98 49.91 -21.99
CA ALA A 223 -75.44 49.90 -21.85
C ALA A 223 -75.99 48.46 -21.74
N LEU A 224 -77.00 48.34 -20.87
CA LEU A 224 -77.67 47.17 -20.29
C LEU A 224 -78.85 46.64 -21.13
N VAL A 225 -79.43 45.53 -20.64
CA VAL A 225 -80.80 44.97 -20.84
C VAL A 225 -80.92 44.00 -22.03
N LEU A 226 -81.29 42.72 -21.90
CA LEU A 226 -82.16 42.00 -20.94
C LEU A 226 -81.44 40.94 -20.09
#